data_AF-A0A0E9Y343-F1
#
_entry.id   AF-A0A0E9Y343-F1
#
_cell.length_a   1.000
_cell.length_b   1.000
_cell.length_c   1.000
_cell.angle_alpha   90.00
_cell.angle_beta   90.00
_cell.angle_gamma   90.00
#
_symmetry.space_group_name_H-M   'P 1'
#
loop_
_entity.id
_entity.type
_entity.pdbx_description
1 polymer ?
#
loop_
_entity_poly.entity_id
_entity_poly.type
_entity_poly.pdbx_seq_one_letter_code
_entity_poly.pdbx_strand_id
1 'polypeptide(L)'
;ASEIAAVLHTKDDLIHKQFAEFFSKVSAYAPDVTLGVANRLYVEKRFNILKEYLAMLNDNYNSVVVPINFASEAVARRAINAWVEEATKSKIKDLLPSGCLDSDTRLV
;
A
#
# COMPACT_ATOMS: atom_id res chain seq x y z
N ALA A 1 -12.35 1.60 13.05
CA ALA A 1 -12.30 2.86 12.27
C ALA A 1 -12.06 4.06 13.19
N SER A 2 -12.87 4.25 14.24
CA SER A 2 -12.75 5.37 15.20
C SER A 2 -11.37 5.53 15.87
N GLU A 3 -10.69 4.44 16.23
CA GLU A 3 -9.35 4.49 16.84
C GLU A 3 -8.30 5.05 15.86
N ILE A 4 -8.32 4.58 14.61
CA ILE A 4 -7.41 5.05 13.55
C ILE A 4 -7.67 6.53 13.26
N ALA A 5 -8.94 6.93 13.12
CA ALA A 5 -9.32 8.32 12.89
C ALA A 5 -8.84 9.25 14.04
N ALA A 6 -8.96 8.79 15.29
CA ALA A 6 -8.49 9.54 16.46
C ALA A 6 -6.97 9.72 16.45
N VAL A 7 -6.20 8.65 16.18
CA VAL A 7 -4.72 8.71 16.13
C VAL A 7 -4.23 9.58 14.97
N LEU A 8 -4.90 9.52 13.82
CA LEU A 8 -4.54 10.33 12.65
C LEU A 8 -5.10 11.75 12.69
N HIS A 9 -5.75 12.14 13.80
CA HIS A 9 -6.35 13.46 14.00
C HIS A 9 -7.28 13.89 12.84
N THR A 10 -8.09 12.96 12.37
CA THR A 10 -9.00 13.16 11.22
C THR A 10 -10.40 12.63 11.52
N LYS A 11 -11.36 12.98 10.64
CA LYS A 11 -12.70 12.41 10.64
C LYS A 11 -12.75 11.27 9.63
N ASP A 12 -13.41 10.18 10.01
CA ASP A 12 -13.43 8.91 9.26
C ASP A 12 -13.95 9.07 7.81
N ASP A 13 -14.88 10.00 7.59
CA ASP A 13 -15.47 10.29 6.27
C ASP A 13 -14.62 11.19 5.36
N LEU A 14 -13.62 11.88 5.92
CA LEU A 14 -12.78 12.84 5.19
C LEU A 14 -11.36 12.32 4.93
N ILE A 15 -10.92 11.30 5.65
CA ILE A 15 -9.53 10.82 5.64
C ILE A 15 -9.04 10.50 4.21
N HIS A 16 -9.81 9.76 3.42
CA HIS A 16 -9.39 9.33 2.08
C HIS A 16 -9.18 10.52 1.15
N LYS A 17 -10.12 11.48 1.13
CA LYS A 17 -10.02 12.68 0.30
C LYS A 17 -8.86 13.59 0.75
N GLN A 18 -8.67 13.75 2.05
CA GLN A 18 -7.56 14.54 2.60
C GLN A 18 -6.20 13.97 2.21
N PHE A 19 -6.03 12.64 2.24
CA PHE A 19 -4.81 12.00 1.77
C PHE A 19 -4.62 12.14 0.25
N ALA A 20 -5.68 12.00 -0.53
CA ALA A 20 -5.62 12.22 -1.98
C ALA A 20 -5.12 13.64 -2.31
N GLU A 21 -5.70 14.65 -1.66
CA GLU A 21 -5.27 16.04 -1.80
C GLU A 21 -3.82 16.24 -1.36
N PHE A 22 -3.42 15.65 -0.23
CA PHE A 22 -2.04 15.71 0.25
C PHE A 22 -1.06 15.11 -0.76
N PHE A 23 -1.30 13.89 -1.23
CA PHE A 23 -0.42 13.22 -2.20
C PHE A 23 -0.31 13.95 -3.53
N SER A 24 -1.38 14.64 -3.97
CA SER A 24 -1.32 15.47 -5.18
C SER A 24 -0.42 16.70 -5.05
N LYS A 25 -0.18 17.18 -3.83
CA LYS A 25 0.56 18.42 -3.56
C LYS A 25 1.95 18.17 -2.98
N VAL A 26 2.17 17.04 -2.31
CA VAL A 26 3.35 16.83 -1.47
C VAL A 26 4.68 16.94 -2.23
N SER A 27 4.73 16.46 -3.48
CA SER A 27 5.93 16.55 -4.32
C SER A 27 6.27 18.00 -4.71
N ALA A 28 5.30 18.90 -4.76
CA ALA A 28 5.51 20.30 -5.15
C ALA A 28 6.18 21.14 -4.04
N TYR A 29 6.16 20.69 -2.77
CA TYR A 29 6.78 21.44 -1.67
C TYR A 29 8.31 21.41 -1.70
N ALA A 30 8.93 20.51 -2.45
CA ALA A 30 10.37 20.39 -2.60
C ALA A 30 10.73 20.10 -4.07
N PRO A 31 10.70 21.12 -4.96
CA PRO A 31 10.82 20.92 -6.40
C PRO A 31 12.15 20.30 -6.83
N ASP A 32 13.21 20.48 -6.04
CA ASP A 32 14.53 19.90 -6.31
C ASP A 32 14.68 18.46 -5.79
N VAL A 33 13.61 17.88 -5.23
CA VAL A 33 13.60 16.52 -4.68
C VAL A 33 12.69 15.63 -5.54
N THR A 34 13.22 14.48 -5.95
CA THR A 34 12.38 13.41 -6.51
C THR A 34 11.72 12.63 -5.39
N LEU A 35 10.40 12.78 -5.23
CA LEU A 35 9.61 11.98 -4.31
C LEU A 35 8.95 10.81 -5.05
N GLY A 36 9.27 9.58 -4.62
CA GLY A 36 8.59 8.36 -5.05
C GLY A 36 7.77 7.77 -3.91
N VAL A 37 6.52 7.40 -4.19
CA VAL A 37 5.62 6.77 -3.22
C VAL A 37 5.23 5.39 -3.74
N ALA A 38 5.48 4.35 -2.94
CA ALA A 38 5.25 2.96 -3.29
C ALA A 38 4.21 2.34 -2.33
N ASN A 39 2.93 2.63 -2.56
CA ASN A 39 1.82 2.09 -1.78
C ASN A 39 1.05 1.05 -2.59
N ARG A 40 0.79 -0.12 -2.01
CA ARG A 40 -0.01 -1.20 -2.59
C ARG A 40 -0.49 -2.12 -1.50
N LEU A 41 -1.67 -2.73 -1.70
CA LEU A 41 -2.17 -3.78 -0.81
C LEU A 41 -2.00 -5.13 -1.50
N TYR A 42 -1.47 -6.11 -0.77
CA TYR A 42 -1.39 -7.50 -1.20
C TYR A 42 -2.34 -8.34 -0.35
N VAL A 43 -3.29 -9.00 -0.99
CA VAL A 43 -4.33 -9.77 -0.30
C VAL A 43 -4.22 -11.24 -0.66
N GLU A 44 -4.46 -12.11 0.31
CA GLU A 44 -4.51 -13.55 0.06
C GLU A 44 -5.57 -13.86 -1.00
N LYS A 45 -5.16 -14.53 -2.07
CA LYS A 45 -5.91 -14.64 -3.34
C LYS A 45 -7.31 -15.24 -3.24
N ARG A 46 -7.66 -15.89 -2.12
CA ARG A 46 -8.99 -16.47 -1.89
C ARG A 46 -10.06 -15.46 -1.50
N PHE A 47 -9.69 -14.23 -1.15
CA PHE A 47 -10.65 -13.21 -0.77
C PHE A 47 -11.14 -12.41 -1.98
N ASN A 48 -12.45 -12.24 -2.06
CA ASN A 48 -13.07 -11.31 -2.97
C ASN A 48 -13.20 -9.95 -2.26
N ILE A 49 -12.60 -8.91 -2.83
CA ILE A 49 -12.66 -7.56 -2.27
C ILE A 49 -13.86 -6.81 -2.85
N LEU A 50 -14.53 -6.04 -1.99
CA LEU A 50 -15.64 -5.18 -2.36
C LEU A 50 -15.22 -4.19 -3.43
N LYS A 51 -16.02 -4.05 -4.49
CA LYS A 51 -15.71 -3.17 -5.62
C LYS A 51 -15.58 -1.71 -5.18
N GLU A 52 -16.40 -1.30 -4.23
CA GLU A 52 -16.40 0.04 -3.64
C GLU A 52 -15.07 0.34 -2.94
N TYR A 53 -14.47 -0.68 -2.30
CA TYR A 53 -13.16 -0.54 -1.67
C TYR A 53 -12.03 -0.43 -2.69
N LEU A 54 -12.10 -1.21 -3.77
CA LEU A 54 -11.14 -1.12 -4.88
C LEU A 54 -11.17 0.26 -5.55
N ALA A 55 -12.37 0.79 -5.80
CA ALA A 55 -12.56 2.12 -6.35
C ALA A 55 -12.01 3.19 -5.40
N MET A 56 -12.31 3.10 -4.11
CA MET A 56 -11.79 4.03 -3.11
C MET A 56 -10.25 4.07 -3.08
N LEU A 57 -9.58 2.91 -3.11
CA LEU A 57 -8.11 2.84 -3.16
C LEU A 57 -7.52 3.50 -4.40
N ASN A 58 -8.11 3.21 -5.56
CA ASN A 58 -7.66 3.79 -6.83
C ASN A 58 -7.81 5.32 -6.81
N ASP A 59 -8.99 5.80 -6.42
CA ASP A 59 -9.36 7.20 -6.53
C ASP A 59 -8.65 8.09 -5.51
N ASN A 60 -8.34 7.55 -4.32
CA ASN A 60 -7.82 8.36 -3.21
C ASN A 60 -6.35 8.09 -2.87
N TYR A 61 -5.82 6.92 -3.23
CA TYR A 61 -4.45 6.53 -2.86
C TYR A 61 -3.57 6.19 -4.06
N ASN A 62 -4.10 6.26 -5.28
CA ASN A 62 -3.43 5.81 -6.51
C ASN A 62 -2.82 4.41 -6.34
N SER A 63 -3.60 3.53 -5.70
CA SER A 63 -3.18 2.21 -5.26
C SER A 63 -4.21 1.16 -5.65
N VAL A 64 -3.76 -0.10 -5.69
CA VAL A 64 -4.57 -1.25 -6.08
C VAL A 64 -4.38 -2.39 -5.08
N VAL A 65 -5.33 -3.34 -5.09
CA VAL A 65 -5.17 -4.63 -4.42
C VAL A 65 -4.59 -5.63 -5.41
N VAL A 66 -3.54 -6.33 -4.99
CA VAL A 66 -2.93 -7.43 -5.75
C VAL A 66 -3.19 -8.75 -5.02
N PRO A 67 -3.96 -9.67 -5.62
CA PRO A 67 -4.12 -11.02 -5.09
C PRO A 67 -2.79 -11.79 -5.14
N ILE A 68 -2.40 -12.43 -4.03
CA ILE A 68 -1.16 -13.21 -3.92
C ILE A 68 -1.37 -14.47 -3.08
N ASN A 69 -0.52 -15.48 -3.25
CA ASN A 69 -0.55 -16.72 -2.47
C ASN A 69 0.53 -16.67 -1.37
N PHE A 70 0.16 -16.29 -0.15
CA PHE A 70 1.11 -16.19 0.96
C PHE A 70 1.63 -17.54 1.45
N ALA A 71 0.91 -18.65 1.19
CA ALA A 71 1.41 -19.99 1.45
C ALA A 71 2.70 -20.31 0.68
N SER A 72 2.99 -19.57 -0.39
CA SER A 72 4.28 -19.60 -1.09
C SER A 72 5.16 -18.43 -0.64
N GLU A 73 5.50 -18.38 0.66
CA GLU A 73 6.20 -17.29 1.36
C GLU A 73 7.29 -16.63 0.49
N ALA A 74 8.29 -17.41 0.07
CA ALA A 74 9.45 -16.86 -0.63
C ALA A 74 9.09 -16.25 -2.00
N VAL A 75 8.06 -16.78 -2.67
CA VAL A 75 7.55 -16.24 -3.93
C VAL A 75 6.79 -14.94 -3.67
N ALA A 76 5.89 -14.93 -2.69
CA ALA A 76 5.11 -13.75 -2.32
C ALA A 76 6.01 -12.60 -1.87
N ARG A 77 6.94 -12.88 -0.94
CA ARG A 77 7.91 -11.93 -0.42
C ARG A 77 8.77 -11.32 -1.54
N ARG A 78 9.33 -12.15 -2.43
CA ARG A 78 10.14 -11.66 -3.56
C ARG A 78 9.32 -10.80 -4.53
N ALA A 79 8.06 -11.16 -4.79
CA ALA A 79 7.21 -10.36 -5.66
C ALA A 79 6.91 -8.98 -5.06
N ILE A 80 6.64 -8.91 -3.76
CA ILE A 80 6.42 -7.63 -3.05
C ILE A 80 7.70 -6.81 -3.04
N ASN A 81 8.83 -7.39 -2.65
CA ASN A 81 10.12 -6.70 -2.61
C ASN A 81 10.55 -6.18 -3.98
N ALA A 82 10.38 -6.98 -5.05
CA ALA A 82 10.72 -6.57 -6.41
C ALA A 82 9.88 -5.38 -6.87
N TRP A 83 8.57 -5.37 -6.56
CA TRP A 83 7.71 -4.25 -6.90
C TRP A 83 8.07 -2.98 -6.13
N VAL A 84 8.34 -3.08 -4.82
CA VAL A 84 8.79 -1.94 -4.02
C VAL A 84 10.13 -1.42 -4.54
N GLU A 85 11.06 -2.31 -4.88
CA GLU A 85 12.35 -1.94 -5.44
C GLU A 85 12.19 -1.16 -6.75
N GLU A 86 11.37 -1.65 -7.67
CA GLU A 86 11.07 -0.96 -8.93
C GLU A 86 10.41 0.40 -8.70
N ALA A 87 9.35 0.45 -7.90
CA ALA A 87 8.58 1.66 -7.61
C ALA A 87 9.43 2.74 -6.92
N THR A 88 10.46 2.33 -6.18
CA THR A 88 11.37 3.23 -5.47
C THR A 88 12.69 3.46 -6.19
N LYS A 89 12.81 3.07 -7.47
CA LYS A 89 14.03 3.23 -8.28
C LYS A 89 15.25 2.62 -7.59
N SER A 90 15.07 1.41 -7.08
CA SER A 90 16.06 0.61 -6.35
C SER A 90 16.58 1.23 -5.06
N LYS A 91 15.89 2.24 -4.50
CA LYS A 91 16.28 2.86 -3.22
C LYS A 91 15.83 2.06 -2.01
N ILE A 92 14.70 1.37 -2.09
CA ILE A 92 14.23 0.46 -1.05
C ILE A 92 14.34 -0.96 -1.61
N LYS A 93 15.17 -1.77 -0.96
CA LYS A 93 15.40 -3.17 -1.33
C LYS A 93 15.10 -4.04 -0.13
N ASP A 94 14.62 -5.25 -0.39
CA ASP A 94 14.35 -6.27 0.63
C ASP A 94 13.49 -5.73 1.81
N LEU A 95 12.44 -4.96 1.49
CA LEU A 95 11.54 -4.36 2.48
C LEU A 95 11.02 -5.39 3.48
N LEU A 96 10.62 -6.55 2.95
CA LEU A 96 10.15 -7.70 3.71
C LEU A 96 11.29 -8.71 3.90
N PRO A 97 11.78 -8.91 5.14
CA PRO A 97 12.81 -9.89 5.43
C PRO A 97 12.25 -11.32 5.32
N SER A 98 13.14 -12.31 5.15
CA SER A 98 12.75 -13.72 5.08
C SER A 98 11.96 -14.15 6.32
N GLY A 99 10.86 -14.88 6.10
CA GLY A 99 10.05 -15.44 7.20
C GLY A 99 9.10 -14.45 7.88
N CYS A 100 8.98 -13.21 7.39
CA CYS A 100 7.98 -12.27 7.91
C CYS A 100 6.57 -12.53 7.38
N LEU A 101 6.44 -13.37 6.35
CA LEU A 101 5.16 -13.84 5.81
C LEU A 101 5.03 -15.34 6.08
N ASP A 102 3.80 -15.81 6.19
CA ASP A 102 3.48 -17.22 6.40
C ASP A 102 2.15 -17.58 5.72
N SER A 103 1.74 -18.85 5.85
CA SER A 103 0.45 -19.32 5.33
C SER A 103 -0.77 -18.68 6.02
N ASP A 104 -0.58 -18.02 7.15
CA ASP A 104 -1.65 -17.35 7.90
C ASP A 104 -1.79 -15.86 7.59
N THR A 105 -0.84 -15.30 6.85
CA THR A 105 -0.91 -13.95 6.31
C THR A 105 -2.15 -13.78 5.41
N ARG A 106 -2.85 -12.65 5.55
CA ARG A 106 -4.11 -12.35 4.83
C ARG A 106 -4.05 -11.06 4.03
N LEU A 107 -3.38 -10.04 4.58
CA LEU A 107 -3.22 -8.72 4.01
C LEU A 107 -1.83 -8.21 4.40
N VAL A 108 -1.12 -7.66 3.41
CA VAL A 108 0.12 -6.90 3.57
C VAL A 108 -0.06 -5.55 2.92
#